data_AF-A0A3L6EUR6-F1
#
_entry.id   AF-A0A3L6EUR6-F1
#
_cell.length_a   1.000
_cell.length_b   1.000
_cell.length_c   1.000
_cell.angle_alpha   90.00
_cell.angle_beta   90.00
_cell.angle_gamma   90.00
#
_symmetry.space_group_name_H-M   'P 1'
#
loop_
_entity.id
_entity.type
_entity.pdbx_description
1 polymer ?
#
loop_
_entity_poly.entity_id
_entity_poly.type
_entity_poly.pdbx_seq_one_letter_code
_entity_poly.pdbx_strand_id
1 'polypeptide(L)'
;MVEQNKQDALDTLIRISQHKKPKKLNVARVVSEGNIFRILLVFTYIICLLSINNIFHCIDYKCTPEDVQLIEYIKTLPGKQVVVNIDSAWLNRNDMKCLFHGDIQLSDEALSAYIHCIRGEEHLLHREGGKVFLENTFISSLLKRDGDPKVLLNCKEDTIEKRVDNYLQSDMVFLPMNIENFHWYLAVLNAKKSEVHVLDSMGQQITDRKNLYTILKGLERQIKLAAKHKELYQGKWSNLDVASWPVIEKITTQMQTDGVSCGLWMINYIEYWIGSSLSDNVTQV
;
A
#
# COMPACT_ATOMS: atom_id res chain seq x y z
N MET A 1 11.09 32.37 20.25
CA MET A 1 9.88 31.51 20.19
C MET A 1 10.01 30.38 19.16
N VAL A 2 10.35 30.66 17.89
CA VAL A 2 10.49 29.60 16.85
C VAL A 2 11.70 28.68 17.07
N GLU A 3 12.83 29.20 17.55
CA GLU A 3 14.02 28.38 17.85
C GLU A 3 13.87 27.57 19.15
N GLN A 4 13.14 28.11 20.13
CA GLN A 4 12.85 27.40 21.38
C GLN A 4 11.99 26.16 21.11
N ASN A 5 10.92 26.30 20.31
CA ASN A 5 10.06 25.17 19.94
C ASN A 5 10.78 24.11 19.09
N LYS A 6 11.74 24.52 18.24
CA LYS A 6 12.60 23.59 17.49
C LYS A 6 13.54 22.83 18.41
N GLN A 7 14.11 23.51 19.40
CA GLN A 7 15.01 22.91 20.37
C GLN A 7 14.24 21.98 21.32
N ASP A 8 13.04 22.34 21.76
CA ASP A 8 12.18 21.52 22.62
C ASP A 8 11.69 20.26 21.89
N ALA A 9 11.35 20.37 20.60
CA ALA A 9 11.03 19.22 19.76
C ALA A 9 12.24 18.30 19.57
N LEU A 10 13.43 18.87 19.34
CA LEU A 10 14.69 18.14 19.19
C LEU A 10 15.14 17.47 20.50
N ASP A 11 14.93 18.13 21.64
CA ASP A 11 15.27 17.62 22.97
C ASP A 11 14.29 16.53 23.41
N THR A 12 13.02 16.64 23.01
CA THR A 12 12.02 15.57 23.17
C THR A 12 12.36 14.35 22.31
N LEU A 13 12.76 14.57 21.05
CA LEU A 13 13.33 13.56 20.15
C LEU A 13 14.54 12.84 20.77
N ILE A 14 15.45 13.59 21.41
CA ILE A 14 16.65 13.06 22.06
C ILE A 14 16.29 12.25 23.31
N ARG A 15 15.36 12.71 24.16
CA ARG A 15 14.94 11.96 25.37
C ARG A 15 14.31 10.62 25.05
N ILE A 16 13.49 10.57 23.99
CA ILE A 16 12.88 9.31 23.51
C ILE A 16 13.95 8.34 22.99
N SER A 17 15.03 8.84 22.36
CA SER A 17 16.16 8.01 21.90
C SER A 17 17.02 7.41 23.02
N GLN A 18 16.91 7.94 24.25
CA GLN A 18 17.74 7.53 25.39
C GLN A 18 17.11 6.39 26.21
N HIS A 19 15.83 6.04 26.00
CA HIS A 19 15.14 5.03 26.82
C HIS A 19 15.34 3.57 26.40
N LYS A 20 16.03 3.28 25.29
CA LYS A 20 16.53 1.92 24.99
C LYS A 20 17.85 2.00 24.22
N LYS A 21 18.96 1.65 24.87
CA LYS A 21 20.24 1.34 24.21
C LYS A 21 20.80 0.02 24.74
N PRO A 22 21.43 -0.75 23.85
CA PRO A 22 22.79 -1.21 24.10
C PRO A 22 23.79 -0.61 23.10
N LYS A 23 25.07 -0.85 23.38
CA LYS A 23 26.23 0.00 23.10
C LYS A 23 26.92 -0.24 21.74
N LYS A 24 27.40 0.88 21.16
CA LYS A 24 28.58 1.15 20.29
C LYS A 24 28.89 0.22 19.09
N LEU A 25 28.78 0.76 17.88
CA LEU A 25 29.92 1.01 16.97
C LEU A 25 29.57 2.08 15.91
N ASN A 26 30.56 2.87 15.50
CA ASN A 26 30.44 4.05 14.64
C ASN A 26 30.24 3.68 13.15
N VAL A 27 29.32 4.39 12.47
CA VAL A 27 29.44 5.08 11.16
C VAL A 27 28.03 5.17 10.52
N ALA A 28 27.65 6.39 10.10
CA ALA A 28 26.36 6.81 9.50
C ALA A 28 25.13 6.72 10.43
N ARG A 29 24.54 7.89 10.75
CA ARG A 29 23.27 8.01 11.50
C ARG A 29 22.12 7.44 10.64
N VAL A 30 21.92 6.14 10.74
CA VAL A 30 20.72 5.44 10.28
C VAL A 30 19.74 5.39 11.44
N VAL A 31 18.52 5.82 11.14
CA VAL A 31 17.39 5.99 12.03
C VAL A 31 16.94 4.58 12.51
N SER A 32 17.01 4.30 13.81
CA SER A 32 16.78 2.95 14.40
C SER A 32 15.33 2.47 14.30
N GLU A 33 15.11 1.15 14.42
CA GLU A 33 13.79 0.44 14.43
C GLU A 33 12.66 1.14 15.21
N GLY A 34 12.98 1.91 16.25
CA GLY A 34 12.03 2.79 16.96
C GLY A 34 11.38 3.91 16.12
N ASN A 35 11.71 4.07 14.84
CA ASN A 35 11.10 5.04 13.92
C ASN A 35 10.01 4.45 13.02
N ILE A 36 9.83 3.13 13.02
CA ILE A 36 8.64 2.48 12.45
C ILE A 36 7.39 3.03 13.17
N PHE A 37 7.47 3.21 14.49
CA PHE A 37 6.40 3.79 15.30
C PHE A 37 6.06 5.25 14.94
N ARG A 38 7.02 6.04 14.45
CA ARG A 38 6.80 7.45 14.08
C ARG A 38 6.25 7.63 12.67
N ILE A 39 6.54 6.69 11.78
CA ILE A 39 5.98 6.66 10.43
C ILE A 39 4.58 6.04 10.47
N LEU A 40 4.34 5.04 11.32
CA LEU A 40 3.00 4.69 11.81
C LEU A 40 2.29 5.95 12.32
N LEU A 41 2.82 6.71 13.28
CA LEU A 41 2.16 7.94 13.78
C LEU A 41 1.77 8.96 12.68
N VAL A 42 2.59 9.14 11.64
CA VAL A 42 2.24 10.01 10.49
C VAL A 42 1.13 9.39 9.62
N PHE A 43 1.14 8.08 9.41
CA PHE A 43 0.12 7.36 8.63
C PHE A 43 -1.19 7.11 9.39
N THR A 44 -1.12 6.78 10.69
CA THR A 44 -2.25 6.73 11.61
C THR A 44 -2.87 8.12 11.77
N TYR A 45 -2.08 9.21 11.71
CA TYR A 45 -2.64 10.56 11.60
C TYR A 45 -3.21 10.88 10.21
N ILE A 46 -2.76 10.30 9.10
CA ILE A 46 -3.42 10.48 7.79
C ILE A 46 -4.80 9.83 7.79
N ILE A 47 -4.91 8.66 8.42
CA ILE A 47 -6.19 8.03 8.72
C ILE A 47 -7.02 8.95 9.65
N CYS A 48 -6.42 9.58 10.66
CA CYS A 48 -7.14 10.50 11.54
C CYS A 48 -7.35 11.95 11.03
N LEU A 49 -6.65 12.43 10.00
CA LEU A 49 -6.91 13.70 9.33
C LEU A 49 -8.23 13.63 8.57
N LEU A 50 -8.59 12.44 8.11
CA LEU A 50 -9.92 12.17 7.59
C LEU A 50 -10.99 12.26 8.67
N SER A 51 -10.62 12.18 9.95
CA SER A 51 -11.51 12.50 11.07
C SER A 51 -11.62 14.01 11.32
N ILE A 52 -10.67 14.83 10.86
CA ILE A 52 -10.71 16.30 10.97
C ILE A 52 -11.47 16.92 9.77
N ASN A 53 -11.52 16.24 8.63
CA ASN A 53 -12.38 16.58 7.48
C ASN A 53 -13.63 15.68 7.36
N ASN A 54 -13.96 14.86 8.36
CA ASN A 54 -15.12 13.97 8.39
C ASN A 54 -15.28 13.08 7.13
N ILE A 55 -14.22 12.47 6.58
CA ILE A 55 -14.33 11.58 5.41
C ILE A 55 -14.39 10.11 5.83
N PHE A 56 -13.70 9.68 6.90
CA PHE A 56 -13.84 8.32 7.44
C PHE A 56 -13.72 8.33 8.97
N HIS A 57 -14.54 7.51 9.64
CA HIS A 57 -14.42 7.28 11.07
C HIS A 57 -13.45 6.11 11.31
N CYS A 58 -12.18 6.41 11.61
CA CYS A 58 -11.28 5.39 12.17
C CYS A 58 -11.62 5.22 13.64
N ILE A 59 -12.03 4.01 14.03
CA ILE A 59 -12.48 3.74 15.41
C ILE A 59 -11.29 3.64 16.38
N ASP A 60 -10.06 3.43 15.87
CA ASP A 60 -8.97 2.89 16.70
C ASP A 60 -7.82 3.86 17.02
N TYR A 61 -7.77 5.05 16.42
CA TYR A 61 -6.74 6.05 16.75
C TYR A 61 -7.32 7.45 16.92
N LYS A 62 -6.76 8.21 17.86
CA LYS A 62 -7.10 9.62 18.10
C LYS A 62 -5.81 10.42 18.13
N CYS A 63 -5.70 11.41 17.24
CA CYS A 63 -4.53 12.29 17.18
C CYS A 63 -4.24 12.94 18.53
N THR A 64 -2.99 12.89 18.92
CA THR A 64 -2.46 13.65 20.06
C THR A 64 -2.05 15.06 19.60
N PRO A 65 -1.99 16.05 20.52
CA PRO A 65 -1.41 17.36 20.21
C PRO A 65 0.01 17.29 19.65
N GLU A 66 0.81 16.32 20.07
CA GLU A 66 2.17 16.07 19.59
C GLU A 66 2.18 15.67 18.10
N ASP A 67 1.21 14.85 17.67
CA ASP A 67 1.07 14.45 16.26
C ASP A 67 0.76 15.66 15.37
N VAL A 68 -0.14 16.53 15.84
CA VAL A 68 -0.50 17.77 15.13
C VAL A 68 0.73 18.66 14.98
N GLN A 69 1.53 18.84 16.03
CA GLN A 69 2.75 19.65 15.98
C GLN A 69 3.80 19.09 15.02
N LEU A 70 4.00 17.77 15.03
CA LEU A 70 4.91 17.10 14.10
C LEU A 70 4.51 17.36 12.64
N ILE A 71 3.21 17.42 12.37
CA ILE A 71 2.69 17.55 11.01
C ILE A 71 2.76 18.97 10.51
N GLU A 72 2.42 19.93 11.36
CA GLU A 72 2.70 21.35 11.07
C GLU A 72 4.19 21.57 10.83
N TYR A 73 5.07 20.91 11.58
CA TYR A 73 6.51 20.94 11.30
C TYR A 73 6.84 20.33 9.92
N ILE A 74 6.33 19.15 9.56
CA ILE A 74 6.59 18.52 8.25
C ILE A 74 6.15 19.43 7.10
N LYS A 75 5.00 20.11 7.21
CA LYS A 75 4.51 21.06 6.20
C LYS A 75 5.50 22.21 5.95
N THR A 76 6.27 22.61 6.96
CA THR A 76 7.30 23.67 6.83
C THR A 76 8.59 23.21 6.17
N LEU A 77 8.81 21.89 6.02
CA LEU A 77 10.04 21.38 5.43
C LEU A 77 10.14 21.74 3.93
N PRO A 78 11.37 21.93 3.40
CA PRO A 78 11.62 22.04 1.97
C PRO A 78 11.03 20.87 1.18
N GLY A 79 10.47 21.14 0.01
CA GLY A 79 9.75 20.12 -0.77
C GLY A 79 10.55 18.86 -1.10
N LYS A 80 11.86 18.99 -1.37
CA LYS A 80 12.75 17.85 -1.68
C LYS A 80 13.30 17.14 -0.44
N GLN A 81 13.00 17.62 0.76
CA GLN A 81 13.50 16.99 1.99
C GLN A 81 12.84 15.62 2.14
N VAL A 82 13.67 14.58 2.32
CA VAL A 82 13.23 13.23 2.63
C VAL A 82 12.64 13.22 4.03
N VAL A 83 11.39 12.78 4.14
CA VAL A 83 10.66 12.68 5.42
C VAL A 83 10.49 11.21 5.81
N VAL A 84 10.34 10.31 4.83
CA VAL A 84 10.24 8.86 5.03
C VAL A 84 11.33 8.17 4.23
N ASN A 85 12.05 7.26 4.90
CA ASN A 85 13.02 6.37 4.27
C ASN A 85 13.04 5.06 5.06
N ILE A 86 12.23 4.08 4.63
CA ILE A 86 12.19 2.72 5.18
C ILE A 86 12.35 1.76 4.02
N ASP A 87 13.44 0.98 4.00
CA ASP A 87 13.75 0.00 2.97
C ASP A 87 13.56 0.53 1.52
N SER A 88 12.49 0.10 0.84
CA SER A 88 12.11 0.50 -0.51
C SER A 88 11.07 1.62 -0.58
N ALA A 89 10.60 2.12 0.56
CA ALA A 89 9.63 3.20 0.69
C ALA A 89 10.35 4.52 0.98
N TRP A 90 10.27 5.45 0.04
CA TRP A 90 10.92 6.74 0.11
C TRP A 90 9.89 7.84 -0.18
N LEU A 91 9.77 8.82 0.73
CA LEU A 91 8.94 10.00 0.53
C LEU A 91 9.72 11.25 0.84
N ASN A 92 9.69 12.18 -0.10
CA ASN A 92 10.01 13.56 0.17
C ASN A 92 8.74 14.34 0.58
N ARG A 93 8.93 15.55 1.11
CA ARG A 93 7.83 16.40 1.57
C ARG A 93 6.81 16.69 0.46
N ASN A 94 7.23 16.83 -0.80
CA ASN A 94 6.29 17.09 -1.90
C ASN A 94 5.39 15.89 -2.16
N ASP A 95 5.89 14.66 -2.07
CA ASP A 95 5.10 13.44 -2.24
C ASP A 95 3.98 13.37 -1.17
N MET A 96 4.29 13.86 0.04
CA MET A 96 3.33 13.94 1.14
C MET A 96 2.25 15.03 0.98
N LYS A 97 2.27 15.87 -0.06
CA LYS A 97 1.26 16.95 -0.21
C LYS A 97 -0.16 16.42 -0.27
N CYS A 98 -0.39 15.28 -0.92
CA CYS A 98 -1.71 14.62 -0.98
C CYS A 98 -2.26 14.25 0.41
N LEU A 99 -1.39 14.17 1.42
CA LEU A 99 -1.71 13.81 2.79
C LEU A 99 -2.17 15.01 3.63
N PHE A 100 -1.98 16.23 3.13
CA PHE A 100 -2.29 17.47 3.86
C PHE A 100 -3.52 18.19 3.33
N HIS A 101 -4.14 17.67 2.28
CA HIS A 101 -5.19 18.33 1.51
C HIS A 101 -6.32 17.34 1.24
N GLY A 102 -7.53 17.63 1.72
CA GLY A 102 -8.69 16.74 1.59
C GLY A 102 -9.28 16.68 0.17
N ASP A 103 -8.80 17.52 -0.74
CA ASP A 103 -9.24 17.66 -2.13
C ASP A 103 -8.26 17.03 -3.14
N ILE A 104 -7.26 16.27 -2.67
CA ILE A 104 -6.23 15.64 -3.50
C ILE A 104 -6.25 14.13 -3.29
N GLN A 105 -6.26 13.38 -4.39
CA GLN A 105 -6.09 11.92 -4.34
C GLN A 105 -4.69 11.54 -3.81
N LEU A 106 -4.61 10.40 -3.12
CA LEU A 106 -3.32 9.85 -2.72
C LEU A 106 -2.42 9.54 -3.92
N SER A 107 -1.13 9.85 -3.79
CA SER A 107 -0.13 9.54 -4.80
C SER A 107 0.35 8.10 -4.73
N ASP A 108 0.96 7.63 -5.82
CA ASP A 108 1.65 6.33 -5.91
C ASP A 108 2.63 6.09 -4.76
N GLU A 109 3.46 7.09 -4.47
CA GLU A 109 4.50 7.00 -3.45
C GLU A 109 3.88 6.91 -2.06
N ALA A 110 2.88 7.75 -1.76
CA ALA A 110 2.20 7.74 -0.47
C ALA A 110 1.51 6.40 -0.20
N LEU A 111 0.81 5.85 -1.20
CA LEU A 111 0.18 4.54 -1.13
C LEU A 111 1.21 3.41 -0.98
N SER A 112 2.29 3.45 -1.76
CA SER A 112 3.36 2.45 -1.68
C SER A 112 4.04 2.45 -0.32
N ALA A 113 4.26 3.62 0.28
CA ALA A 113 4.82 3.75 1.62
C ALA A 113 3.84 3.25 2.70
N TYR A 114 2.54 3.50 2.56
CA TYR A 114 1.52 2.95 3.45
C TYR A 114 1.50 1.42 3.42
N ILE A 115 1.45 0.84 2.22
CA ILE A 115 1.47 -0.61 2.02
C ILE A 115 2.73 -1.23 2.61
N HIS A 116 3.88 -0.54 2.51
CA HIS A 116 5.11 -0.98 3.15
C HIS A 116 4.98 -1.04 4.67
N CYS A 117 4.26 -0.10 5.30
CA CYS A 117 3.98 -0.15 6.74
C CYS A 117 3.10 -1.37 7.09
N ILE A 118 2.04 -1.65 6.32
CA ILE A 118 1.18 -2.82 6.53
C ILE A 118 1.99 -4.13 6.46
N ARG A 119 2.99 -4.21 5.58
CA ARG A 119 3.86 -5.40 5.48
C ARG A 119 4.67 -5.67 6.75
N GLY A 120 4.85 -4.69 7.64
CA GLY A 120 5.46 -4.86 8.95
C GLY A 120 4.52 -5.48 10.00
N GLU A 121 3.20 -5.48 9.74
CA GLU A 121 2.17 -5.95 10.65
C GLU A 121 1.79 -7.40 10.33
N GLU A 122 2.44 -8.37 11.00
CA GLU A 122 2.29 -9.80 10.69
C GLU A 122 0.84 -10.30 10.72
N HIS A 123 0.02 -9.76 11.64
CA HIS A 123 -1.40 -10.09 11.76
C HIS A 123 -2.22 -9.65 10.52
N LEU A 124 -1.79 -8.61 9.80
CA LEU A 124 -2.41 -8.18 8.54
C LEU A 124 -1.95 -9.03 7.35
N LEU A 125 -0.89 -9.83 7.49
CA LEU A 125 -0.40 -10.74 6.45
C LEU A 125 -0.95 -12.16 6.58
N HIS A 126 -1.52 -12.52 7.73
CA HIS A 126 -2.15 -13.82 7.98
C HIS A 126 -3.58 -13.61 8.45
N ARG A 127 -4.53 -13.83 7.54
CA ARG A 127 -5.96 -13.60 7.77
C ARG A 127 -6.74 -14.91 7.72
N GLU A 128 -8.02 -14.86 8.02
CA GLU A 128 -8.94 -16.00 7.87
C GLU A 128 -8.86 -16.62 6.46
N GLY A 129 -8.82 -15.79 5.41
CA GLY A 129 -8.65 -16.23 4.03
C GLY A 129 -7.30 -16.88 3.71
N GLY A 130 -6.29 -16.73 4.56
CA GLY A 130 -4.94 -17.29 4.42
C GLY A 130 -3.83 -16.23 4.40
N LYS A 131 -2.66 -16.65 3.92
CA LYS A 131 -1.48 -15.79 3.80
C LYS A 131 -1.67 -14.80 2.64
N VAL A 132 -1.43 -13.53 2.92
CA VAL A 132 -1.57 -12.41 1.99
C VAL A 132 -0.19 -11.93 1.54
N PHE A 133 -0.03 -11.69 0.24
CA PHE A 133 1.06 -10.91 -0.30
C PHE A 133 0.53 -9.57 -0.80
N LEU A 134 1.11 -8.48 -0.30
CA LEU A 134 0.73 -7.12 -0.68
C LEU A 134 1.72 -6.60 -1.70
N GLU A 135 1.29 -6.24 -2.90
CA GLU A 135 2.13 -5.52 -3.87
C GLU A 135 2.08 -4.01 -3.67
N ASN A 136 3.09 -3.30 -4.18
CA ASN A 136 3.08 -1.84 -4.23
C ASN A 136 2.60 -1.33 -5.60
N THR A 137 2.36 -0.03 -5.72
CA THR A 137 1.79 0.55 -6.96
C THR A 137 2.77 0.47 -8.14
N PHE A 138 4.08 0.49 -7.86
CA PHE A 138 5.12 0.31 -8.88
C PHE A 138 5.06 -1.06 -9.53
N ILE A 139 4.90 -2.14 -8.76
CA ILE A 139 4.81 -3.49 -9.34
C ILE A 139 3.52 -3.66 -10.14
N SER A 140 2.39 -3.07 -9.72
CA SER A 140 1.19 -3.04 -10.56
C SER A 140 1.43 -2.36 -11.91
N SER A 141 2.15 -1.23 -11.93
CA SER A 141 2.54 -0.54 -13.16
C SER A 141 3.50 -1.38 -14.02
N LEU A 142 4.42 -2.09 -13.38
CA LEU A 142 5.33 -3.02 -14.05
C LEU A 142 4.57 -4.18 -14.71
N LEU A 143 3.61 -4.78 -14.01
CA LEU A 143 2.75 -5.83 -14.57
C LEU A 143 1.89 -5.30 -15.72
N LYS A 144 1.41 -4.05 -15.64
CA LYS A 144 0.67 -3.40 -16.74
C LYS A 144 1.53 -3.27 -17.98
N ARG A 145 2.78 -2.79 -17.84
CA ARG A 145 3.78 -2.73 -18.92
C ARG A 145 4.00 -4.11 -19.52
N ASP A 146 4.19 -5.12 -18.67
CA ASP A 146 4.45 -6.49 -19.09
C ASP A 146 3.23 -7.16 -19.72
N GLY A 147 2.04 -6.57 -19.64
CA GLY A 147 0.86 -6.99 -20.38
C GLY A 147 0.90 -6.64 -21.87
N ASP A 148 1.72 -5.68 -22.30
CA ASP A 148 1.87 -5.32 -23.71
C ASP A 148 2.71 -6.38 -24.45
N PRO A 149 2.14 -7.11 -25.43
CA PRO A 149 2.86 -8.16 -26.16
C PRO A 149 4.13 -7.67 -26.88
N LYS A 150 4.26 -6.36 -27.12
CA LYS A 150 5.47 -5.76 -27.72
C LYS A 150 6.64 -5.66 -26.75
N VAL A 151 6.39 -5.67 -25.44
CA VAL A 151 7.43 -5.62 -24.41
C VAL A 151 8.09 -6.99 -24.30
N LEU A 152 9.41 -7.05 -24.45
CA LEU A 152 10.19 -8.26 -24.21
C LEU A 152 10.53 -8.37 -22.73
N LEU A 153 10.31 -9.54 -22.13
CA LEU A 153 10.60 -9.81 -20.73
C LEU A 153 11.96 -10.48 -20.59
N ASN A 154 12.77 -10.05 -19.62
CA ASN A 154 14.09 -10.64 -19.36
C ASN A 154 14.21 -11.10 -17.89
N CYS A 155 14.30 -12.41 -17.65
CA CYS A 155 14.41 -12.93 -16.29
C CYS A 155 15.76 -12.65 -15.61
N LYS A 156 16.81 -12.34 -16.39
CA LYS A 156 18.17 -12.21 -15.84
C LYS A 156 18.42 -10.84 -15.23
N GLU A 157 17.63 -9.85 -15.63
CA GLU A 157 17.70 -8.47 -15.14
C GLU A 157 16.54 -8.15 -14.20
N ASP A 158 15.38 -8.78 -14.39
CA ASP A 158 14.21 -8.56 -13.54
C ASP A 158 14.08 -9.59 -12.42
N THR A 159 13.60 -9.15 -11.25
CA THR A 159 13.26 -9.99 -10.09
C THR A 159 11.98 -10.84 -10.29
N ILE A 160 11.66 -11.21 -11.54
CA ILE A 160 10.44 -11.93 -11.94
C ILE A 160 10.31 -13.26 -11.19
N GLU A 161 11.38 -14.07 -11.18
CA GLU A 161 11.32 -15.40 -10.54
C GLU A 161 11.00 -15.32 -9.05
N LYS A 162 11.60 -14.34 -8.35
CA LYS A 162 11.35 -14.10 -6.93
C LYS A 162 9.92 -13.59 -6.70
N ARG A 163 9.43 -12.71 -7.58
CA ARG A 163 8.05 -12.19 -7.52
C ARG A 163 7.04 -13.32 -7.71
N VAL A 164 7.24 -14.15 -8.73
CA VAL A 164 6.39 -15.33 -8.99
C VAL A 164 6.41 -16.28 -7.78
N ASP A 165 7.57 -16.57 -7.20
CA ASP A 165 7.66 -17.42 -6.00
C ASP A 165 6.85 -16.85 -4.83
N ASN A 166 6.96 -15.55 -4.58
CA ASN A 166 6.22 -14.88 -3.51
C ASN A 166 4.70 -15.02 -3.70
N TYR A 167 4.22 -14.90 -4.94
CA TYR A 167 2.81 -15.06 -5.26
C TYR A 167 2.34 -16.51 -5.06
N LEU A 168 3.08 -17.48 -5.60
CA LEU A 168 2.71 -18.90 -5.51
C LEU A 168 2.76 -19.45 -4.08
N GLN A 169 3.52 -18.81 -3.19
CA GLN A 169 3.56 -19.13 -1.75
C GLN A 169 2.43 -18.47 -0.94
N SER A 170 1.59 -17.65 -1.57
CA SER A 170 0.54 -16.87 -0.90
C SER A 170 -0.85 -17.34 -1.33
N ASP A 171 -1.83 -17.27 -0.42
CA ASP A 171 -3.22 -17.66 -0.70
C ASP A 171 -3.96 -16.53 -1.43
N MET A 172 -3.56 -15.28 -1.16
CA MET A 172 -4.07 -14.10 -1.83
C MET A 172 -2.94 -13.14 -2.19
N VAL A 173 -3.05 -12.49 -3.35
CA VAL A 173 -2.14 -11.42 -3.79
C VAL A 173 -2.94 -10.17 -4.05
N PHE A 174 -2.60 -9.08 -3.36
CA PHE A 174 -3.29 -7.80 -3.40
C PHE A 174 -2.52 -6.87 -4.33
N LEU A 175 -3.18 -6.41 -5.39
CA LEU A 175 -2.63 -5.53 -6.41
C LEU A 175 -3.33 -4.17 -6.31
N PRO A 176 -2.64 -3.11 -5.85
CA PRO A 176 -3.16 -1.75 -5.94
C PRO A 176 -3.35 -1.36 -7.41
N MET A 177 -4.54 -0.93 -7.79
CA MET A 177 -4.88 -0.66 -9.19
C MET A 177 -5.11 0.82 -9.39
N ASN A 178 -4.43 1.38 -10.39
CA ASN A 178 -4.64 2.74 -10.84
C ASN A 178 -5.31 2.75 -12.23
N ILE A 179 -6.44 3.43 -12.32
CA ILE A 179 -6.94 3.97 -13.58
C ILE A 179 -6.30 5.34 -13.74
N GLU A 180 -5.49 5.48 -14.78
CA GLU A 180 -4.55 6.58 -14.98
C GLU A 180 -5.19 7.96 -14.76
N ASN A 181 -4.67 8.69 -13.77
CA ASN A 181 -5.13 10.02 -13.34
C ASN A 181 -6.63 10.10 -12.98
N PHE A 182 -7.25 8.99 -12.60
CA PHE A 182 -8.70 8.95 -12.39
C PHE A 182 -9.09 8.28 -11.07
N HIS A 183 -8.73 7.01 -10.86
CA HIS A 183 -9.33 6.22 -9.80
C HIS A 183 -8.43 5.10 -9.27
N TRP A 184 -8.45 4.93 -7.95
CA TRP A 184 -7.79 3.85 -7.23
C TRP A 184 -8.80 2.77 -6.84
N TYR A 185 -8.44 1.50 -7.05
CA TYR A 185 -9.20 0.36 -6.56
C TYR A 185 -8.25 -0.80 -6.22
N LEU A 186 -8.75 -1.85 -5.58
CA LEU A 186 -7.94 -3.02 -5.23
C LEU A 186 -8.38 -4.24 -6.03
N ALA A 187 -7.43 -4.93 -6.66
CA ALA A 187 -7.64 -6.27 -7.19
C ALA A 187 -6.98 -7.30 -6.26
N VAL A 188 -7.68 -8.38 -5.95
CA VAL A 188 -7.18 -9.47 -5.12
C VAL A 188 -7.25 -10.78 -5.91
N LEU A 189 -6.10 -11.35 -6.22
CA LEU A 189 -6.01 -12.69 -6.77
C LEU A 189 -6.22 -13.68 -5.63
N ASN A 190 -7.34 -14.40 -5.63
CA ASN A 190 -7.66 -15.42 -4.64
C ASN A 190 -7.32 -16.81 -5.22
N ALA A 191 -6.17 -17.35 -4.84
CA ALA A 191 -5.66 -18.59 -5.42
C ALA A 191 -6.53 -19.80 -5.10
N LYS A 192 -7.08 -19.86 -3.87
CA LYS A 192 -7.96 -20.95 -3.43
C LYS A 192 -9.20 -21.06 -4.30
N LYS A 193 -9.75 -19.92 -4.74
CA LYS A 193 -10.94 -19.85 -5.60
C LYS A 193 -10.60 -19.78 -7.09
N SER A 194 -9.34 -19.51 -7.44
CA SER A 194 -8.92 -19.12 -8.81
C SER A 194 -9.82 -18.00 -9.36
N GLU A 195 -10.06 -16.98 -8.53
CA GLU A 195 -10.89 -15.81 -8.85
C GLU A 195 -10.06 -14.54 -8.67
N VAL A 196 -10.40 -13.50 -9.44
CA VAL A 196 -9.91 -12.14 -9.21
C VAL A 196 -11.03 -11.33 -8.58
N HIS A 197 -10.87 -10.92 -7.33
CA HIS A 197 -11.84 -10.08 -6.63
C HIS A 197 -11.52 -8.62 -6.88
N VAL A 198 -12.53 -7.84 -7.26
CA VAL A 198 -12.41 -6.40 -7.44
C VAL A 198 -13.14 -5.69 -6.31
N LEU A 199 -12.41 -4.83 -5.62
CA LEU A 199 -12.87 -4.03 -4.50
C LEU A 199 -12.76 -2.57 -4.91
N ASP A 200 -13.89 -2.00 -5.31
CA ASP A 200 -13.99 -0.66 -5.90
C ASP A 200 -15.10 0.13 -5.21
N SER A 201 -14.72 1.26 -4.61
CA SER A 201 -15.62 2.13 -3.86
C SER A 201 -16.65 2.86 -4.72
N MET A 202 -16.44 2.94 -6.04
CA MET A 202 -17.43 3.45 -6.99
C MET A 202 -18.49 2.40 -7.36
N GLY A 203 -18.37 1.17 -6.88
CA GLY A 203 -19.29 0.07 -7.18
C GLY A 203 -19.41 -0.18 -8.68
N GLN A 204 -20.63 -0.32 -9.18
CA GLN A 204 -20.91 -0.59 -10.59
C GLN A 204 -20.76 0.61 -11.54
N GLN A 205 -20.30 1.78 -11.08
CA GLN A 205 -20.08 2.92 -11.98
C GLN A 205 -18.89 2.71 -12.93
N ILE A 206 -17.92 1.88 -12.53
CA ILE A 206 -16.72 1.59 -13.32
C ILE A 206 -16.66 0.08 -13.56
N THR A 207 -17.12 -0.38 -14.71
CA THR A 207 -17.12 -1.81 -15.07
C THR A 207 -16.11 -2.17 -16.15
N ASP A 208 -15.53 -1.18 -16.85
CA ASP A 208 -14.45 -1.45 -17.80
C ASP A 208 -13.14 -1.73 -17.05
N ARG A 209 -12.79 -3.01 -16.94
CA ARG A 209 -11.59 -3.50 -16.25
C ARG A 209 -10.42 -3.73 -17.21
N LYS A 210 -10.32 -2.98 -18.32
CA LYS A 210 -9.23 -3.12 -19.30
C LYS A 210 -7.83 -3.05 -18.69
N ASN A 211 -7.59 -2.16 -17.72
CA ASN A 211 -6.30 -2.07 -17.03
C ASN A 211 -5.99 -3.34 -16.22
N LEU A 212 -6.98 -3.93 -15.53
CA LEU A 212 -6.85 -5.21 -14.83
C LEU A 212 -6.51 -6.34 -15.79
N TYR A 213 -7.25 -6.50 -16.89
CA TYR A 213 -6.96 -7.55 -17.87
C TYR A 213 -5.55 -7.44 -18.45
N THR A 214 -5.03 -6.22 -18.61
CA THR A 214 -3.65 -5.99 -19.06
C THR A 214 -2.65 -6.44 -18.00
N ILE A 215 -2.87 -6.10 -16.73
CA ILE A 215 -2.03 -6.53 -15.60
C ILE A 215 -2.04 -8.06 -15.45
N LEU A 216 -3.21 -8.71 -15.54
CA LEU A 216 -3.32 -10.16 -15.44
C LEU A 216 -2.56 -10.87 -16.57
N LYS A 217 -2.60 -10.32 -17.80
CA LYS A 217 -1.76 -10.81 -18.90
C LYS A 217 -0.27 -10.66 -18.61
N GLY A 218 0.15 -9.52 -18.05
CA GLY A 218 1.55 -9.31 -17.69
C GLY A 218 2.03 -10.28 -16.62
N LEU A 219 1.20 -10.53 -15.60
CA LEU A 219 1.46 -11.53 -14.59
C LEU A 219 1.56 -12.94 -15.18
N GLU A 220 0.61 -13.35 -16.01
CA GLU A 220 0.63 -14.66 -16.65
C GLU A 220 1.88 -14.87 -17.51
N ARG A 221 2.30 -13.82 -18.24
CA ARG A 221 3.55 -13.86 -19.01
C ARG A 221 4.78 -14.01 -18.13
N GLN A 222 4.82 -13.34 -16.98
CA GLN A 222 5.90 -13.50 -16.00
C GLN A 222 5.95 -14.91 -15.40
N ILE A 223 4.78 -15.50 -15.05
CA ILE A 223 4.68 -16.89 -14.58
C ILE A 223 5.18 -17.85 -15.66
N LYS A 224 4.72 -17.70 -16.91
CA LYS A 224 5.14 -18.52 -18.05
C LYS A 224 6.64 -18.39 -18.34
N LEU A 225 7.22 -17.21 -18.11
CA LEU A 225 8.67 -17.01 -18.24
C LEU A 225 9.43 -17.72 -17.12
N ALA A 226 9.01 -17.58 -15.86
CA ALA A 226 9.65 -18.25 -14.74
C ALA A 226 9.60 -19.78 -14.87
N ALA A 227 8.47 -20.32 -15.34
CA ALA A 227 8.29 -21.76 -15.59
C ALA A 227 9.25 -22.34 -16.64
N LYS A 228 9.82 -21.52 -17.54
CA LYS A 228 10.82 -21.97 -18.52
C LYS A 228 12.20 -22.18 -17.91
N HIS A 229 12.48 -21.55 -16.76
CA HIS A 229 13.82 -21.57 -16.16
C HIS A 229 13.89 -22.43 -14.90
N LYS A 230 12.75 -22.67 -14.24
CA LYS A 230 12.68 -23.51 -13.04
C LYS A 230 11.31 -24.17 -12.91
N GLU A 231 11.29 -25.23 -12.10
CA GLU A 231 10.04 -25.80 -11.60
C GLU A 231 9.36 -24.82 -10.64
N LEU A 232 8.06 -24.58 -10.86
CA LEU A 232 7.28 -23.67 -10.03
C LEU A 232 6.57 -24.44 -8.92
N TYR A 233 6.48 -23.82 -7.74
CA TYR A 233 5.66 -24.34 -6.64
C TYR A 233 4.17 -24.28 -7.00
N GLN A 234 3.48 -25.42 -6.97
CA GLN A 234 2.05 -25.51 -7.31
C GLN A 234 1.16 -25.87 -6.11
N GLY A 235 1.63 -25.67 -4.88
CA GLY A 235 0.88 -26.12 -3.70
C GLY A 235 -0.38 -25.31 -3.38
N LYS A 236 -0.37 -23.99 -3.62
CA LYS A 236 -1.52 -23.11 -3.31
C LYS A 236 -2.35 -22.72 -4.54
N TRP A 237 -1.70 -22.61 -5.70
CA TRP A 237 -2.32 -22.16 -6.94
C TRP A 237 -2.55 -23.37 -7.84
N SER A 238 -3.81 -23.76 -7.98
CA SER A 238 -4.22 -24.91 -8.81
C SER A 238 -4.29 -24.57 -10.30
N ASN A 239 -4.44 -23.29 -10.65
CA ASN A 239 -4.47 -22.80 -12.03
C ASN A 239 -3.50 -21.64 -12.19
N LEU A 240 -2.53 -21.75 -13.10
CA LEU A 240 -1.53 -20.70 -13.35
C LEU A 240 -1.90 -19.75 -14.50
N ASP A 241 -2.97 -20.04 -15.25
CA ASP A 241 -3.49 -19.17 -16.31
C ASP A 241 -4.37 -18.07 -15.72
N VAL A 242 -3.75 -17.19 -14.92
CA VAL A 242 -4.44 -16.13 -14.16
C VAL A 242 -5.24 -15.16 -15.03
N ALA A 243 -4.91 -15.00 -16.31
CA ALA A 243 -5.67 -14.13 -17.20
C ALA A 243 -7.04 -14.73 -17.58
N SER A 244 -7.24 -16.03 -17.32
CA SER A 244 -8.51 -16.73 -17.51
C SER A 244 -9.39 -16.77 -16.26
N TRP A 245 -8.87 -16.36 -15.11
CA TRP A 245 -9.62 -16.41 -13.86
C TRP A 245 -10.85 -15.49 -13.92
N PRO A 246 -12.03 -15.95 -13.48
CA PRO A 246 -13.22 -15.11 -13.39
C PRO A 246 -12.97 -13.88 -12.52
N VAL A 247 -13.35 -12.72 -13.05
CA VAL A 247 -13.31 -11.43 -12.35
C VAL A 247 -14.65 -11.21 -11.65
N ILE A 248 -14.62 -11.05 -10.33
CA ILE A 248 -15.80 -10.93 -9.46
C ILE A 248 -15.77 -9.57 -8.76
N GLU A 249 -16.72 -8.71 -9.10
CA GLU A 249 -16.96 -7.44 -8.39
C GLU A 249 -17.52 -7.75 -7.00
N LYS A 250 -16.76 -7.47 -5.94
CA LYS A 250 -17.15 -7.74 -4.55
C LYS A 250 -17.86 -6.56 -3.90
N ILE A 251 -17.55 -5.34 -4.34
CA ILE A 251 -18.26 -4.12 -3.95
C ILE A 251 -19.16 -3.73 -5.13
N THR A 252 -20.46 -3.96 -4.99
CA THR A 252 -21.44 -3.67 -6.05
C THR A 252 -22.16 -2.34 -5.84
N THR A 253 -22.23 -1.88 -4.59
CA THR A 253 -22.86 -0.62 -4.22
C THR A 253 -21.81 0.47 -4.14
N GLN A 254 -22.13 1.66 -4.65
CA GLN A 254 -21.27 2.83 -4.50
C GLN A 254 -21.16 3.19 -3.01
N MET A 255 -19.93 3.24 -2.50
CA MET A 255 -19.60 3.64 -1.13
C MET A 255 -18.92 5.00 -1.10
N GLN A 256 -18.14 5.33 -2.13
CA GLN A 256 -17.49 6.62 -2.28
C GLN A 256 -18.44 7.65 -2.88
N THR A 257 -18.58 8.80 -2.23
CA THR A 257 -19.42 9.92 -2.66
C THR A 257 -18.62 11.11 -3.17
N ASP A 258 -17.31 11.17 -2.90
CA ASP A 258 -16.39 12.20 -3.43
C ASP A 258 -15.57 11.71 -4.63
N GLY A 259 -14.72 12.58 -5.20
CA GLY A 259 -13.82 12.24 -6.29
C GLY A 259 -12.36 11.95 -5.88
N VAL A 260 -12.05 11.89 -4.59
CA VAL A 260 -10.66 12.00 -4.09
C VAL A 260 -10.26 10.94 -3.06
N SER A 261 -11.23 10.29 -2.41
CA SER A 261 -11.00 9.34 -1.33
C SER A 261 -10.74 7.90 -1.79
N CYS A 262 -10.69 7.62 -3.09
CA CYS A 262 -10.54 6.26 -3.63
C CYS A 262 -9.26 5.55 -3.13
N GLY A 263 -8.15 6.27 -2.97
CA GLY A 263 -6.92 5.71 -2.40
C GLY A 263 -7.08 5.27 -0.94
N LEU A 264 -7.97 5.91 -0.19
CA LEU A 264 -8.25 5.61 1.22
C LEU A 264 -9.20 4.42 1.35
N TRP A 265 -10.22 4.35 0.49
CA TRP A 265 -11.02 3.14 0.33
C TRP A 265 -10.14 1.94 0.00
N MET A 266 -9.19 2.10 -0.92
CA MET A 266 -8.23 1.06 -1.27
C MET A 266 -7.39 0.61 -0.06
N ILE A 267 -6.88 1.54 0.75
CA ILE A 267 -6.15 1.21 1.99
C ILE A 267 -7.03 0.39 2.94
N ASN A 268 -8.27 0.83 3.18
CA ASN A 268 -9.21 0.11 4.03
C ASN A 268 -9.50 -1.29 3.49
N TYR A 269 -9.63 -1.46 2.18
CA TYR A 269 -9.76 -2.79 1.57
C TYR A 269 -8.51 -3.64 1.77
N ILE A 270 -7.31 -3.04 1.68
CA ILE A 270 -6.07 -3.74 1.98
C ILE A 270 -6.04 -4.19 3.43
N GLU A 271 -6.51 -3.40 4.39
CA GLU A 271 -6.51 -3.78 5.81
C GLU A 271 -7.55 -4.86 6.13
N TYR A 272 -8.79 -4.63 5.72
CA TYR A 272 -9.94 -5.39 6.24
C TYR A 272 -10.40 -6.55 5.35
N TRP A 273 -9.92 -6.68 4.10
CA TRP A 273 -10.37 -7.78 3.24
C TRP A 273 -9.83 -9.13 3.71
N ILE A 274 -10.71 -10.04 4.11
CA ILE A 274 -10.35 -11.39 4.59
C ILE A 274 -10.49 -12.48 3.51
N GLY A 275 -10.78 -12.12 2.26
CA GLY A 275 -10.91 -13.06 1.13
C GLY A 275 -12.35 -13.43 0.73
N SER A 276 -13.33 -12.98 1.51
CA SER A 276 -14.77 -13.15 1.25
C SER A 276 -15.57 -11.88 1.53
N SER A 277 -15.18 -11.13 2.55
CA SER A 277 -15.80 -9.89 3.00
C SER A 277 -14.75 -8.97 3.65
N LEU A 278 -15.16 -7.76 4.01
CA LEU A 278 -14.40 -6.90 4.92
C LEU A 278 -14.66 -7.39 6.37
N SER A 279 -13.63 -7.41 7.21
CA SER A 279 -13.75 -7.73 8.64
C SER A 279 -14.45 -6.62 9.42
N ASP A 280 -14.30 -5.39 8.96
CA ASP A 280 -14.81 -4.19 9.61
C ASP A 280 -15.65 -3.36 8.64
N ASN A 281 -16.62 -2.64 9.21
CA ASN A 281 -17.47 -1.75 8.43
C ASN A 281 -16.78 -0.41 8.23
N VAL A 282 -16.51 -0.09 6.97
CA VAL A 282 -15.85 1.14 6.57
C VAL A 282 -16.89 2.05 5.93
N THR A 283 -17.07 3.25 6.46
CA THR A 283 -18.04 4.22 5.95
C THR A 283 -17.39 5.56 5.70
N GLN A 284 -17.76 6.17 4.57
CA GLN A 284 -17.48 7.57 4.34
C GLN A 284 -18.44 8.44 5.17
N VAL A 285 -17.92 9.47 5.84
CA VAL A 285 -18.70 10.43 6.63
C VAL A 285 -19.01 11.68 5.80
#